data_AF-A0A1S9MIZ6-F1
#
_entry.id   AF-A0A1S9MIZ6-F1
#
_cell.length_a   1.000
_cell.length_b   1.000
_cell.length_c   1.000
_cell.angle_alpha   90.00
_cell.angle_beta   90.00
_cell.angle_gamma   90.00
#
_symmetry.space_group_name_H-M   'P 1'
#
loop_
_entity.id
_entity.type
_entity.pdbx_description
1 polymer ?
#
loop_
_entity_poly.entity_id
_entity_poly.type
_entity_poly.pdbx_seq_one_letter_code
_entity_poly.pdbx_strand_id
1 'polypeptide(L)'
;MTVYYVAIGDNGTSGPITGCGDSLVATTTAPVRFTDQVGPSIRTLLANKNRAVGLSGLVNVLYQSNLTYLGGELDGSTITIYLSGQFMLSGVCDIPRAKAQLEFTAMAASGATNARVFVNGRPIDDVLSLK
;
A
#
# COMPACT_ATOMS: atom_id res chain seq x y z
N MET A 1 -7.09 0.31 12.88
CA MET A 1 -6.29 0.79 11.72
C MET A 1 -6.23 -0.32 10.69
N THR A 2 -6.24 -0.02 9.38
CA THR A 2 -6.29 -1.04 8.31
C THR A 2 -5.06 -0.92 7.40
N VAL A 3 -4.38 -2.04 7.15
CA VAL A 3 -3.22 -2.14 6.25
C VAL A 3 -3.43 -3.31 5.30
N TYR A 4 -3.12 -3.12 4.01
CA TYR A 4 -3.25 -4.17 3.02
C TYR A 4 -1.94 -4.87 2.72
N TYR A 5 -2.01 -6.20 2.62
CA TYR A 5 -0.93 -7.09 2.20
C TYR A 5 -1.40 -7.98 1.05
N VAL A 6 -0.48 -8.78 0.51
CA VAL A 6 -0.74 -9.60 -0.69
C VAL A 6 -0.78 -11.09 -0.33
N ALA A 7 -1.82 -11.79 -0.75
CA ALA A 7 -1.86 -13.25 -0.81
C ALA A 7 -1.38 -13.69 -2.21
N ILE A 8 -0.33 -14.52 -2.27
CA ILE A 8 0.34 -14.84 -3.54
C ILE A 8 -0.35 -16.02 -4.24
N GLY A 9 -0.68 -15.84 -5.52
CA GLY A 9 -1.15 -16.91 -6.41
C GLY A 9 -2.52 -17.49 -6.10
N ASP A 10 -3.34 -16.80 -5.30
CA ASP A 10 -4.69 -17.25 -4.93
C ASP A 10 -5.78 -16.78 -5.91
N ASN A 11 -5.41 -16.10 -6.99
CA ASN A 11 -6.25 -15.71 -8.12
C ASN A 11 -7.52 -14.93 -7.74
N GLY A 12 -7.43 -14.03 -6.76
CA GLY A 12 -8.59 -13.22 -6.36
C GLY A 12 -9.45 -13.88 -5.27
N THR A 13 -9.07 -15.05 -4.75
CA THR A 13 -9.89 -15.79 -3.78
C THR A 13 -10.04 -15.04 -2.46
N SER A 14 -8.96 -14.41 -1.96
CA SER A 14 -8.96 -13.77 -0.64
C SER A 14 -9.34 -12.28 -0.68
N GLY A 15 -9.51 -11.70 -1.86
CA GLY A 15 -9.79 -10.29 -2.05
C GLY A 15 -9.51 -9.81 -3.48
N PRO A 16 -9.61 -8.49 -3.75
CA PRO A 16 -9.44 -7.92 -5.08
C PRO A 16 -8.14 -8.38 -5.74
N ILE A 17 -8.22 -8.73 -7.02
CA ILE A 17 -7.07 -9.24 -7.76
C ILE A 17 -6.00 -8.15 -7.94
N THR A 18 -4.73 -8.53 -7.84
CA THR A 18 -3.57 -7.71 -8.17
C THR A 18 -2.46 -8.56 -8.78
N GLY A 19 -1.43 -7.91 -9.31
CA GLY A 19 -0.22 -8.61 -9.69
C GLY A 19 -0.44 -9.70 -10.70
N CYS A 20 0.15 -10.84 -10.42
CA CYS A 20 0.20 -11.99 -11.32
C CYS A 20 -0.75 -13.07 -10.83
N GLY A 21 -2.00 -12.69 -10.54
CA GLY A 21 -3.01 -13.60 -9.99
C GLY A 21 -2.97 -13.69 -8.46
N ASP A 22 -2.75 -12.56 -7.79
CA ASP A 22 -2.69 -12.44 -6.33
C ASP A 22 -3.92 -11.70 -5.80
N SER A 23 -4.14 -11.72 -4.48
CA SER A 23 -5.20 -10.95 -3.82
C SER A 23 -4.67 -9.90 -2.85
N LEU A 24 -5.38 -8.77 -2.76
CA LEU A 24 -5.23 -7.77 -1.69
C LEU A 24 -6.05 -8.18 -0.48
N VAL A 25 -5.39 -8.32 0.67
CA VAL A 25 -6.01 -8.74 1.93
C VAL A 25 -5.85 -7.65 2.98
N ALA A 26 -6.99 -7.20 3.52
CA ALA A 26 -7.03 -6.22 4.60
C ALA A 26 -6.61 -6.88 5.92
N THR A 27 -5.70 -6.24 6.63
CA THR A 27 -5.35 -6.60 8.01
C THR A 27 -5.73 -5.44 8.92
N THR A 28 -6.49 -5.74 9.97
CA THR A 28 -6.96 -4.75 10.93
C THR A 28 -6.23 -4.90 12.25
N THR A 29 -5.89 -3.77 12.84
CA THR A 29 -5.45 -3.66 14.23
C THR A 29 -6.46 -2.80 14.98
N ALA A 30 -6.32 -2.72 16.31
CA ALA A 30 -7.20 -1.95 17.18
C ALA A 30 -7.53 -0.56 16.58
N PRO A 31 -8.78 -0.09 16.72
CA PRO A 31 -9.17 1.21 16.22
C PRO A 31 -8.39 2.30 16.96
N VAL A 32 -7.85 3.25 16.21
CA VAL A 32 -7.11 4.38 16.75
C VAL A 32 -7.64 5.64 16.06
N ARG A 33 -7.96 6.67 16.85
CA ARG A 33 -8.44 7.95 16.32
C ARG A 33 -7.27 8.91 16.19
N PHE A 34 -7.05 9.41 14.99
CA PHE A 34 -5.97 10.36 14.69
C PHE A 34 -6.53 11.55 13.91
N THR A 35 -5.86 12.69 14.02
CA THR A 35 -6.09 13.87 13.16
C THR A 35 -5.69 13.59 11.72
N ASP A 36 -4.58 12.87 11.52
CA ASP A 36 -4.16 12.30 10.24
C ASP A 36 -4.70 10.86 10.15
N GLN A 37 -5.78 10.67 9.38
CA GLN A 37 -6.44 9.37 9.28
C GLN A 37 -5.61 8.31 8.53
N VAL A 38 -4.66 8.73 7.69
CA VAL A 38 -4.00 7.85 6.71
C VAL A 38 -2.57 7.52 7.10
N GLY A 39 -1.82 8.51 7.60
CA GLY A 39 -0.41 8.34 7.91
C GLY A 39 -0.09 7.20 8.87
N PRO A 40 -0.86 6.90 9.92
CA PRO A 40 -0.60 5.74 10.78
C PRO A 40 -0.62 4.41 10.03
N SER A 41 -1.61 4.19 9.16
CA SER A 41 -1.71 2.98 8.33
C SER A 41 -0.56 2.88 7.34
N ILE A 42 -0.25 3.97 6.63
CA ILE A 42 0.84 4.00 5.65
C ILE A 42 2.19 3.83 6.34
N ARG A 43 2.45 4.55 7.44
CA ARG A 43 3.69 4.39 8.22
C ARG A 43 3.84 2.95 8.75
N THR A 44 2.75 2.31 9.18
CA THR A 44 2.79 0.91 9.62
C THR A 44 3.16 -0.03 8.47
N LEU A 45 2.54 0.14 7.30
CA LEU A 45 2.87 -0.64 6.09
C LEU A 45 4.36 -0.49 5.71
N LEU A 46 4.86 0.74 5.72
CA LEU A 46 6.24 1.06 5.33
C LEU A 46 7.27 0.65 6.39
N ALA A 47 6.90 0.66 7.67
CA ALA A 47 7.76 0.26 8.78
C ALA A 47 7.93 -1.27 8.87
N ASN A 48 6.99 -2.05 8.32
CA ASN A 48 7.13 -3.50 8.26
C ASN A 48 8.20 -3.90 7.22
N LYS A 49 9.44 -4.08 7.67
CA LYS A 49 10.58 -4.50 6.85
C LYS A 49 10.71 -6.03 6.69
N ASN A 50 9.70 -6.79 7.10
CA ASN A 50 9.64 -8.24 6.86
C ASN A 50 8.79 -8.53 5.62
N ARG A 51 9.29 -9.41 4.73
CA ARG A 51 8.51 -9.86 3.57
C ARG A 51 7.28 -10.64 4.00
N ALA A 52 7.44 -11.59 4.91
CA ALA A 52 6.33 -12.38 5.45
C ALA A 52 5.65 -11.63 6.61
N VAL A 53 4.32 -11.58 6.58
CA VAL A 53 3.52 -10.91 7.62
C VAL A 53 3.13 -11.93 8.69
N GLY A 54 3.99 -12.10 9.71
CA GLY A 54 3.79 -13.11 10.74
C GLY A 54 3.64 -14.53 10.15
N LEU A 55 2.67 -15.29 10.65
CA LEU A 55 2.34 -16.64 10.16
C LEU A 55 1.11 -16.66 9.23
N SER A 56 0.71 -15.51 8.68
CA SER A 56 -0.54 -15.37 7.91
C SER A 56 -0.47 -15.91 6.47
N GLY A 57 0.73 -16.15 5.95
CA GLY A 57 0.95 -16.41 4.52
C GLY A 57 0.88 -15.16 3.63
N LEU A 58 0.56 -13.99 4.19
CA LEU A 58 0.55 -12.72 3.46
C LEU A 58 1.96 -12.15 3.32
N VAL A 59 2.17 -11.38 2.25
CA VAL A 59 3.44 -10.72 1.97
C VAL A 59 3.33 -9.20 1.89
N ASN A 60 4.38 -8.53 2.37
CA ASN A 60 4.62 -7.12 2.12
C ASN A 60 5.65 -6.97 0.98
N VAL A 61 5.25 -6.47 -0.19
CA VAL A 61 6.20 -6.26 -1.30
C VAL A 61 7.06 -5.01 -1.12
N LEU A 62 6.66 -4.11 -0.21
CA LEU A 62 7.38 -2.88 0.10
C LEU A 62 8.51 -3.07 1.13
N TYR A 63 8.74 -4.30 1.62
CA TYR A 63 9.64 -4.58 2.74
C TYR A 63 11.10 -4.12 2.53
N GLN A 64 11.60 -4.15 1.30
CA GLN A 64 12.94 -3.64 0.96
C GLN A 64 12.93 -2.17 0.52
N SER A 65 11.75 -1.61 0.24
CA SER A 65 11.63 -0.24 -0.24
C SER A 65 11.93 0.75 0.89
N ASN A 66 12.64 1.82 0.55
CA ASN A 66 12.90 2.93 1.46
C ASN A 66 11.98 4.08 1.08
N LEU A 67 10.77 4.07 1.62
CA LEU A 67 9.76 5.09 1.40
C LEU A 67 9.39 5.77 2.71
N THR A 68 9.13 7.07 2.64
CA THR A 68 8.71 7.90 3.78
C THR A 68 7.40 8.61 3.44
N TYR A 69 6.44 8.54 4.35
CA TYR A 69 5.18 9.28 4.25
C TYR A 69 5.38 10.76 4.60
N LEU A 70 4.96 11.64 3.71
CA LEU A 70 5.07 13.09 3.86
C LEU A 70 3.74 13.73 4.28
N GLY A 71 2.62 13.18 3.82
CA GLY A 71 1.30 13.71 4.12
C GLY A 71 0.22 13.11 3.24
N GLY A 72 -1.03 13.46 3.53
CA GLY A 72 -2.19 13.03 2.77
C GLY A 72 -3.31 14.05 2.84
N GLU A 73 -4.07 14.13 1.76
CA GLU A 73 -5.13 15.10 1.55
C GLU A 73 -6.35 14.40 0.96
N LEU A 74 -7.47 14.48 1.68
CA LEU A 74 -8.75 13.95 1.22
C LEU A 74 -9.54 15.07 0.53
N ASP A 75 -9.75 14.93 -0.77
CA ASP A 75 -10.60 15.82 -1.55
C ASP A 75 -11.79 15.02 -2.12
N GLY A 76 -12.99 15.35 -1.65
CA GLY A 76 -14.21 14.59 -1.92
C GLY A 76 -14.05 13.11 -1.57
N SER A 77 -14.05 12.25 -2.59
CA SER A 77 -13.91 10.78 -2.45
C SER A 77 -12.53 10.26 -2.83
N THR A 78 -11.54 11.14 -3.03
CA THR A 78 -10.18 10.79 -3.44
C THR A 78 -9.18 11.16 -2.36
N ILE A 79 -8.45 10.17 -1.85
CA ILE A 79 -7.29 10.40 -0.97
C ILE A 79 -6.02 10.51 -1.82
N THR A 80 -5.32 11.63 -1.73
CA THR A 80 -3.98 11.77 -2.29
C THR A 80 -2.95 11.61 -1.18
N ILE A 81 -1.97 10.70 -1.34
CA ILE A 81 -0.84 10.59 -0.42
C ILE A 81 0.47 10.95 -1.11
N TYR A 82 1.36 11.57 -0.35
CA TYR A 82 2.67 12.02 -0.80
C TYR A 82 3.75 11.23 -0.07
N LEU A 83 4.62 10.60 -0.83
CA LEU A 83 5.75 9.84 -0.35
C LEU A 83 7.06 10.41 -0.93
N SER A 84 8.16 10.13 -0.25
CA SER A 84 9.51 10.28 -0.80
C SER A 84 10.28 8.97 -0.69
N GLY A 85 11.37 8.84 -1.46
CA GLY A 85 12.30 7.72 -1.39
C GLY A 85 12.29 6.85 -2.64
N GLN A 86 12.59 5.57 -2.49
CA GLN A 86 12.85 4.66 -3.61
C GLN A 86 12.20 3.30 -3.37
N PHE A 87 11.59 2.77 -4.43
CA PHE A 87 11.12 1.39 -4.46
C PHE A 87 12.28 0.41 -4.62
N MET A 88 12.18 -0.76 -3.99
CA MET A 88 13.04 -1.92 -4.19
C MET A 88 12.12 -3.13 -4.35
N LEU A 89 11.85 -3.51 -5.60
CA LEU A 89 10.85 -4.52 -5.99
C LEU A 89 11.56 -5.69 -6.67
N SER A 90 11.03 -6.91 -6.50
CA SER A 90 11.71 -8.15 -6.92
C SER A 90 11.24 -8.70 -8.27
N GLY A 91 10.44 -7.94 -9.04
CA GLY A 91 10.03 -8.30 -10.39
C GLY A 91 8.74 -7.62 -10.84
N VAL A 92 8.29 -7.93 -12.07
CA VAL A 92 7.14 -7.27 -12.73
C VAL A 92 5.83 -7.43 -11.97
N CYS A 93 5.65 -8.53 -11.23
CA CYS A 93 4.45 -8.75 -10.41
C CYS A 93 4.40 -7.82 -9.19
N ASP A 94 5.55 -7.34 -8.71
CA ASP A 94 5.61 -6.48 -7.52
C ASP A 94 5.20 -5.04 -7.82
N ILE A 95 5.27 -4.58 -9.08
CA ILE A 95 4.83 -3.24 -9.50
C ILE A 95 3.34 -3.01 -9.17
N PRO A 96 2.39 -3.79 -9.72
CA PRO A 96 0.97 -3.64 -9.38
C PRO A 96 0.67 -3.98 -7.92
N ARG A 97 1.40 -4.91 -7.28
CA ARG A 97 1.25 -5.22 -5.86
C ARG A 97 1.61 -4.03 -4.97
N ALA A 98 2.73 -3.37 -5.26
CA ALA A 98 3.22 -2.22 -4.50
C ALA A 98 2.25 -1.05 -4.59
N LYS A 99 1.79 -0.74 -5.82
CA LYS A 99 0.76 0.27 -6.06
C LYS A 99 -0.51 -0.05 -5.27
N ALA A 100 -1.04 -1.26 -5.42
CA ALA A 100 -2.28 -1.67 -4.78
C ALA A 100 -2.18 -1.66 -3.24
N GLN A 101 -1.07 -2.12 -2.65
CA GLN A 101 -0.88 -2.07 -1.20
C GLN A 101 -0.96 -0.62 -0.67
N LEU A 102 -0.36 0.35 -1.37
CA LEU A 102 -0.40 1.76 -0.98
C LEU A 102 -1.80 2.36 -1.15
N GLU A 103 -2.42 2.15 -2.31
CA GLU A 103 -3.74 2.70 -2.65
C GLU A 103 -4.85 2.15 -1.75
N PHE A 104 -4.92 0.83 -1.57
CA PHE A 104 -5.94 0.20 -0.72
C PHE A 104 -5.75 0.53 0.76
N THR A 105 -4.50 0.63 1.22
CA THR A 105 -4.23 1.08 2.59
C THR A 105 -4.68 2.52 2.77
N ALA A 106 -4.42 3.42 1.81
CA ALA A 106 -4.85 4.82 1.88
C ALA A 106 -6.38 4.93 1.89
N MET A 107 -7.06 4.27 0.94
CA MET A 107 -8.53 4.30 0.82
C MET A 107 -9.21 3.79 2.08
N ALA A 108 -8.79 2.64 2.60
CA ALA A 108 -9.40 2.07 3.80
C ALA A 108 -9.13 2.91 5.06
N ALA A 109 -8.00 3.62 5.11
CA ALA A 109 -7.66 4.48 6.23
C ALA A 109 -8.43 5.81 6.23
N SER A 110 -8.71 6.38 5.05
CA SER A 110 -9.45 7.64 4.91
C SER A 110 -10.96 7.47 4.71
N GLY A 111 -11.44 6.27 4.39
CA GLY A 111 -12.81 6.04 3.93
C GLY A 111 -13.07 6.53 2.50
N ALA A 112 -12.02 6.82 1.72
CA ALA A 112 -12.13 7.25 0.33
C ALA A 112 -12.44 6.07 -0.59
N THR A 113 -13.03 6.35 -1.75
CA THR A 113 -13.27 5.33 -2.80
C THR A 113 -12.20 5.31 -3.88
N ASN A 114 -11.35 6.34 -3.93
CA ASN A 114 -10.24 6.46 -4.86
C ASN A 114 -8.97 6.87 -4.11
N ALA A 115 -7.81 6.43 -4.58
CA ALA A 115 -6.52 6.89 -4.09
C ALA A 115 -5.63 7.38 -5.23
N ARG A 116 -4.80 8.38 -4.93
CA ARG A 116 -3.67 8.81 -5.76
C ARG A 116 -2.41 8.77 -4.91
N VAL A 117 -1.33 8.24 -5.48
CA VAL A 117 -0.04 8.16 -4.80
C VAL A 117 0.99 8.94 -5.60
N PHE A 118 1.66 9.87 -4.94
CA PHE A 118 2.81 10.58 -5.49
C PHE A 118 4.07 10.14 -4.76
N VAL A 119 5.14 9.86 -5.49
CA VAL A 119 6.46 9.56 -4.93
C VAL A 119 7.48 10.52 -5.53
N ASN A 120 8.21 11.25 -4.67
CA ASN A 120 9.13 12.31 -5.09
C ASN A 120 8.47 13.35 -6.04
N GLY A 121 7.21 13.68 -5.77
CA GLY A 121 6.43 14.65 -6.56
C GLY A 121 5.91 14.15 -7.91
N ARG A 122 6.07 12.86 -8.25
CA ARG A 122 5.57 12.26 -9.49
C ARG A 122 4.47 11.22 -9.23
N PRO A 123 3.48 11.06 -10.12
CA PRO A 123 2.51 9.96 -10.04
C PRO A 123 3.21 8.60 -9.91
N ILE A 124 2.66 7.71 -9.08
CA ILE A 124 3.28 6.40 -8.81
C ILE A 124 3.50 5.57 -10.08
N ASP A 125 2.60 5.65 -11.06
CA ASP A 125 2.73 4.92 -12.34
C ASP A 125 3.97 5.37 -13.12
N ASP A 126 4.27 6.67 -13.12
CA ASP A 126 5.49 7.20 -13.74
C ASP A 126 6.74 6.72 -13.02
N VAL A 127 6.69 6.58 -11.70
CA VAL A 127 7.82 6.11 -10.89
C VAL A 127 8.06 4.61 -11.06
N LEU A 128 6.99 3.82 -11.17
CA LEU A 128 7.05 2.37 -11.31
C LEU A 128 7.30 1.91 -12.75
N SER A 129 7.00 2.71 -13.77
CA SER A 129 7.33 2.38 -15.16
C SER A 129 8.83 2.43 -15.47
N LEU A 130 9.62 3.06 -14.60
CA LEU A 130 11.09 3.12 -14.70
C LEU A 130 11.79 1.90 -14.05
N LYS A 131 11.03 0.90 -13.59
CA LYS A 131 11.51 -0.27 -12.85
C LYS A 131 11.49 -1.54 -13.67
#